data_AF-A0A7S2NEP8-F1
#
_entry.id   AF-A0A7S2NEP8-F1
#
_cell.length_a   1.000
_cell.length_b   1.000
_cell.length_c   1.000
_cell.angle_alpha   90.00
_cell.angle_beta   90.00
_cell.angle_gamma   90.00
#
_symmetry.space_group_name_H-M   'P 1'
#
loop_
_entity.id
_entity.type
_entity.pdbx_description
1 polymer ?
#
loop_
_entity_poly.entity_id
_entity_poly.type
_entity_poly.pdbx_seq_one_letter_code
_entity_poly.pdbx_strand_id
1 'polypeptide(L)'
;DAAARAKQAGRHFDRFQDAGSTMGERSFLNALEQLGPLLLSLWLCGVFVSSGLATGLGAVAAASRLLFPVLWSLGPDGEWSMLVELSTQPYYLCVFGMLGAVATWSVSGAVVTDWPAGAVAAHTVAAYALGFGAAFL
;
A
#
# COMPACT_ATOMS: atom_id res chain seq x y z
N ASP A 1 17.85 -19.22 14.69
CA ASP A 1 18.48 -19.02 13.37
C ASP A 1 17.76 -19.86 12.32
N ALA A 2 17.55 -19.35 11.10
CA ALA A 2 16.82 -20.06 10.04
C ALA A 2 17.55 -21.34 9.61
N ALA A 3 18.88 -21.27 9.50
CA ALA A 3 19.74 -22.41 9.25
C ALA A 3 19.61 -23.50 10.34
N ALA A 4 19.50 -23.09 11.61
CA ALA A 4 19.30 -24.03 12.73
C ALA A 4 17.92 -24.73 12.67
N ARG A 5 16.86 -24.01 12.27
CA ARG A 5 15.51 -24.59 12.09
C ARG A 5 15.45 -25.57 10.92
N ALA A 6 16.08 -25.22 9.79
CA ALA A 6 16.19 -26.12 8.64
C ALA A 6 16.97 -27.40 8.99
N LYS A 7 18.10 -27.25 9.71
CA LYS A 7 18.90 -28.38 10.19
C LYS A 7 18.11 -29.30 11.14
N GLN A 8 17.32 -28.74 12.06
CA GLN A 8 16.42 -29.52 12.93
C GLN A 8 15.31 -30.23 12.16
N ALA A 9 14.84 -29.65 11.05
CA ALA A 9 13.81 -30.23 10.19
C ALA A 9 14.37 -31.19 9.11
N GLY A 10 15.67 -31.50 9.12
CA GLY A 10 16.32 -32.35 8.11
C GLY A 10 16.34 -31.74 6.70
N ARG A 11 16.15 -30.43 6.57
CA ARG A 11 16.15 -29.70 5.30
C ARG A 11 17.47 -28.99 5.06
N HIS A 12 17.90 -28.93 3.80
CA HIS A 12 19.03 -28.11 3.38
C HIS A 12 18.60 -26.64 3.35
N PHE A 13 19.28 -25.77 4.10
CA PHE A 13 19.06 -24.34 4.05
C PHE A 13 19.89 -23.72 2.94
N ASP A 14 19.21 -23.10 1.98
CA ASP A 14 19.83 -22.19 1.03
C ASP A 14 19.13 -20.83 1.17
N ARG A 15 19.89 -19.77 1.45
CA ARG A 15 19.35 -18.42 1.61
C ARG A 15 18.56 -17.96 0.37
N PHE A 16 18.93 -18.42 -0.83
CA PHE A 16 18.30 -18.01 -2.07
C PHE A 16 17.10 -18.90 -2.47
N GLN A 17 16.89 -20.02 -1.78
CA GLN A 17 15.81 -20.96 -2.07
C GLN A 17 14.89 -21.23 -0.86
N ASP A 18 15.25 -20.73 0.32
CA ASP A 18 14.42 -20.83 1.51
C ASP A 18 13.21 -19.90 1.39
N ALA A 19 12.01 -20.48 1.48
CA ALA A 19 10.75 -19.73 1.39
C ALA A 19 10.69 -18.56 2.38
N GLY A 20 11.19 -18.74 3.62
CA GLY A 20 11.19 -17.68 4.63
C GLY A 20 12.09 -16.50 4.26
N SER A 21 13.25 -16.78 3.67
CA SER A 21 14.17 -15.76 3.14
C SER A 21 13.52 -14.99 1.99
N THR A 22 12.95 -15.69 1.01
CA THR A 22 12.24 -15.09 -0.13
C THR A 22 11.08 -14.21 0.32
N MET A 23 10.27 -14.68 1.28
CA MET A 23 9.14 -13.92 1.83
C MET A 23 9.59 -12.61 2.51
N GLY A 24 10.68 -12.67 3.28
CA GLY A 24 11.25 -11.50 3.94
C GLY A 24 11.74 -10.46 2.91
N GLU A 25 12.45 -10.92 1.88
CA GLU A 25 12.94 -10.07 0.81
C GLU A 25 11.80 -9.42 0.02
N ARG A 26 10.77 -10.18 -0.36
CA ARG A 26 9.59 -9.65 -1.07
C ARG A 26 8.83 -8.62 -0.24
N SER A 27 8.63 -8.90 1.05
CA SER A 27 7.96 -7.96 1.96
C SER A 27 8.76 -6.68 2.13
N PHE A 28 10.09 -6.78 2.25
CA PHE A 28 10.97 -5.62 2.36
C PHE A 28 10.98 -4.76 1.08
N LEU A 29 11.16 -5.39 -0.08
CA LEU A 29 11.14 -4.70 -1.37
C LEU A 29 9.79 -4.03 -1.62
N ASN A 30 8.69 -4.71 -1.31
CA ASN A 30 7.37 -4.12 -1.43
C ASN A 30 7.23 -2.88 -0.54
N ALA A 31 7.66 -2.93 0.71
CA ALA A 31 7.62 -1.75 1.59
C ALA A 31 8.48 -0.59 1.03
N LEU A 32 9.66 -0.89 0.49
CA LEU A 32 10.56 0.10 -0.08
C LEU A 32 9.97 0.80 -1.31
N GLU A 33 9.42 0.01 -2.24
CA GLU A 33 8.80 0.52 -3.47
C GLU A 33 7.57 1.39 -3.18
N GLN A 34 6.80 1.03 -2.16
CA GLN A 34 5.56 1.70 -1.82
C GLN A 34 5.79 2.94 -0.94
N LEU A 35 6.92 3.03 -0.23
CA LEU A 35 7.22 4.18 0.62
C LEU A 35 7.26 5.50 -0.16
N GLY A 36 7.84 5.52 -1.37
CA GLY A 36 7.95 6.71 -2.20
C GLY A 36 6.59 7.34 -2.53
N PRO A 37 5.68 6.60 -3.21
CA PRO A 37 4.33 7.07 -3.51
C PRO A 37 3.53 7.48 -2.25
N LEU A 38 3.65 6.73 -1.16
CA LEU A 38 2.97 7.06 0.10
C LEU A 38 3.45 8.40 0.66
N LEU A 39 4.76 8.59 0.83
CA LEU A 39 5.29 9.82 1.42
C LEU A 39 5.01 11.04 0.53
N LEU A 40 5.18 10.89 -0.79
CA LEU A 40 4.88 11.97 -1.73
C LEU A 40 3.41 12.40 -1.64
N SER A 41 2.49 11.45 -1.74
CA SER A 41 1.05 11.74 -1.68
C SER A 41 0.62 12.30 -0.32
N LEU A 42 1.16 11.75 0.78
CA LEU A 42 0.89 12.19 2.14
C LEU A 42 1.30 13.66 2.35
N TRP A 43 2.53 14.01 1.99
CA TRP A 43 3.04 15.37 2.19
C TRP A 43 2.34 16.38 1.30
N LEU A 44 2.13 16.07 0.02
CA LEU A 44 1.42 16.96 -0.90
C LEU A 44 -0.03 17.19 -0.43
N CYS A 45 -0.74 16.12 -0.06
CA CYS A 45 -2.11 16.24 0.43
C CYS A 45 -2.17 17.01 1.75
N GLY A 46 -1.25 16.74 2.68
CA GLY A 46 -1.21 17.41 3.98
C GLY A 46 -0.92 18.91 3.88
N VAL A 47 -0.04 19.31 2.97
CA VAL A 47 0.35 20.73 2.78
C VAL A 47 -0.68 21.50 1.98
N PHE A 48 -1.19 20.94 0.89
CA PHE A 48 -2.00 21.69 -0.07
C PHE A 48 -3.51 21.48 0.07
N VAL A 49 -3.95 20.38 0.66
CA VAL A 49 -5.38 20.02 0.74
C VAL A 49 -5.87 19.99 2.17
N SER A 50 -5.42 19.02 2.97
CA SER A 50 -5.88 18.83 4.34
C SER A 50 -4.98 17.87 5.10
N SER A 51 -4.44 18.34 6.23
CA SER A 51 -3.68 17.51 7.16
C SER A 51 -4.53 16.40 7.79
N GLY A 52 -5.84 16.64 7.99
CA GLY A 52 -6.77 15.65 8.52
C GLY A 52 -7.02 14.50 7.54
N LEU A 53 -7.27 14.82 6.26
CA LEU A 53 -7.44 13.81 5.22
C LEU A 53 -6.15 12.98 5.02
N ALA A 54 -5.00 13.66 4.95
CA ALA A 54 -3.70 13.02 4.84
C ALA A 54 -3.42 12.09 6.03
N THR A 55 -3.74 12.52 7.26
CA THR A 55 -3.58 11.69 8.46
C THR A 55 -4.45 10.44 8.40
N GLY A 56 -5.72 10.58 8.05
CA GLY A 56 -6.67 9.46 7.98
C GLY A 56 -6.25 8.43 6.92
N LEU A 57 -6.07 8.87 5.67
CA LEU A 57 -5.69 7.98 4.57
C LEU A 57 -4.27 7.44 4.74
N GLY A 58 -3.33 8.26 5.25
CA GLY A 58 -1.97 7.84 5.55
C GLY A 58 -1.90 6.76 6.61
N ALA A 59 -2.69 6.86 7.69
CA ALA A 59 -2.77 5.85 8.72
C ALA A 59 -3.32 4.52 8.18
N VAL A 60 -4.39 4.57 7.37
CA VAL A 60 -4.96 3.38 6.72
C VAL A 60 -3.96 2.75 5.76
N ALA A 61 -3.26 3.54 4.95
CA ALA A 61 -2.22 3.06 4.04
C ALA A 61 -1.07 2.37 4.80
N ALA A 62 -0.58 2.98 5.87
CA ALA A 62 0.47 2.42 6.71
C ALA A 62 0.02 1.09 7.36
N ALA A 63 -1.18 1.06 7.96
CA ALA A 63 -1.75 -0.15 8.54
C ALA A 63 -1.90 -1.27 7.49
N SER A 64 -2.35 -0.92 6.29
CA SER A 64 -2.48 -1.86 5.17
C SER A 64 -1.12 -2.48 4.82
N ARG A 65 -0.03 -1.70 4.83
CA ARG A 65 1.32 -2.21 4.55
C ARG A 65 1.93 -3.01 5.70
N LEU A 66 1.56 -2.71 6.95
CA LEU A 66 1.94 -3.54 8.09
C LEU A 66 1.30 -4.94 8.02
N LEU A 67 0.11 -5.07 7.43
CA LEU A 67 -0.57 -6.35 7.23
C LEU A 67 -0.02 -7.16 6.06
N PHE A 68 0.65 -6.54 5.09
CA PHE A 68 1.22 -7.20 3.92
C PHE A 68 2.07 -8.45 4.24
N PRO A 69 3.12 -8.39 5.10
CA PRO A 69 3.93 -9.56 5.40
C PRO A 69 3.15 -10.67 6.09
N VAL A 70 2.13 -10.33 6.90
CA VAL A 70 1.26 -11.30 7.55
C VAL A 70 0.42 -12.03 6.51
N LEU A 71 -0.25 -11.30 5.63
CA LEU A 71 -1.10 -11.88 4.59
C LEU A 71 -0.29 -12.67 3.55
N TRP A 72 0.91 -12.20 3.23
CA TRP A 72 1.87 -12.97 2.41
C TRP A 72 2.23 -14.29 3.07
N SER A 73 2.44 -14.30 4.40
CA SER A 73 2.78 -15.52 5.14
C SER A 73 1.68 -16.57 5.23
N LEU A 74 0.45 -16.18 4.93
CA LEU A 74 -0.70 -17.09 4.85
C LEU A 74 -0.89 -17.66 3.44
N GLY A 75 -0.14 -17.16 2.45
CA GLY A 75 -0.14 -17.69 1.09
C GLY A 75 0.62 -19.02 0.98
N PRO A 76 0.27 -19.87 0.00
CA PRO A 76 1.00 -21.10 -0.26
C PRO A 76 2.44 -20.79 -0.69
N ASP A 77 3.40 -21.48 -0.09
CA ASP A 77 4.82 -21.51 -0.47
C ASP A 77 5.53 -20.15 -0.68
N GLY A 78 5.03 -19.08 -0.05
CA GLY A 78 5.60 -17.74 -0.20
C GLY A 78 5.30 -17.09 -1.55
N GLU A 79 4.26 -17.53 -2.25
CA GLU A 79 3.80 -16.98 -3.52
C GLU A 79 2.71 -15.90 -3.34
N TRP A 80 2.47 -15.14 -4.41
CA TRP A 80 1.38 -14.17 -4.45
C TRP A 80 0.03 -14.88 -4.31
N SER A 81 -0.84 -14.34 -3.45
CA SER A 81 -2.19 -14.86 -3.26
C SER A 81 -3.20 -13.72 -3.20
N MET A 82 -4.49 -14.05 -3.41
CA MET A 82 -5.58 -13.07 -3.28
C MET A 82 -5.66 -12.44 -1.88
N LEU A 83 -5.08 -13.06 -0.85
CA LEU A 83 -5.01 -12.45 0.49
C LEU A 83 -4.14 -11.20 0.49
N VAL A 84 -3.09 -11.16 -0.33
CA VAL A 84 -2.19 -10.00 -0.45
C VAL A 84 -2.92 -8.79 -1.04
N GLU A 85 -3.95 -9.02 -1.87
CA GLU A 85 -4.81 -7.96 -2.40
C GLU A 85 -5.59 -7.23 -1.31
N LEU A 86 -5.94 -7.90 -0.20
CA LEU A 86 -6.63 -7.27 0.92
C LEU A 86 -5.78 -6.19 1.61
N SER A 87 -4.46 -6.28 1.53
CA SER A 87 -3.54 -5.21 1.95
C SER A 87 -3.28 -4.22 0.82
N THR A 88 -3.18 -4.71 -0.41
CA THR A 88 -2.71 -3.90 -1.54
C THR A 88 -3.77 -2.92 -2.04
N GLN A 89 -5.02 -3.35 -2.14
CA GLN A 89 -6.12 -2.53 -2.68
C GLN A 89 -6.47 -1.33 -1.78
N PRO A 90 -6.63 -1.49 -0.45
CA PRO A 90 -6.88 -0.33 0.43
C PRO A 90 -5.71 0.66 0.44
N TYR A 91 -4.47 0.16 0.34
CA TYR A 91 -3.31 1.03 0.22
C TYR A 91 -3.38 1.89 -1.06
N TYR A 92 -3.65 1.27 -2.22
CA TYR A 92 -3.74 2.02 -3.48
C TYR A 92 -4.90 3.02 -3.45
N LEU A 93 -6.03 2.65 -2.87
CA LEU A 93 -7.16 3.56 -2.67
C LEU A 93 -6.73 4.82 -1.92
N CYS A 94 -5.96 4.67 -0.83
CA CYS A 94 -5.50 5.81 -0.03
C CYS A 94 -4.49 6.68 -0.80
N VAL A 95 -3.50 6.07 -1.45
CA VAL A 95 -2.47 6.82 -2.20
C VAL A 95 -3.08 7.57 -3.38
N PHE A 96 -3.88 6.89 -4.21
CA PHE A 96 -4.53 7.55 -5.34
C PHE A 96 -5.61 8.53 -4.90
N GLY A 97 -6.29 8.28 -3.78
CA GLY A 97 -7.20 9.25 -3.15
C GLY A 97 -6.50 10.57 -2.81
N MET A 98 -5.36 10.48 -2.12
CA MET A 98 -4.55 11.66 -1.79
C MET A 98 -4.02 12.37 -3.04
N LEU A 99 -3.51 11.63 -4.02
CA LEU A 99 -3.04 12.20 -5.29
C LEU A 99 -4.17 12.86 -6.09
N GLY A 100 -5.35 12.23 -6.14
CA GLY A 100 -6.53 12.79 -6.80
C GLY A 100 -7.02 14.06 -6.12
N ALA A 101 -6.96 14.12 -4.78
CA ALA A 101 -7.29 15.32 -4.02
C ALA A 101 -6.33 16.47 -4.35
N VAL A 102 -5.01 16.18 -4.40
CA VAL A 102 -3.98 17.15 -4.81
C VAL A 102 -4.19 17.59 -6.26
N ALA A 103 -4.49 16.67 -7.17
CA ALA A 103 -4.76 16.98 -8.57
C ALA A 103 -5.97 17.92 -8.70
N THR A 104 -7.05 17.63 -7.98
CA THR A 104 -8.27 18.45 -7.95
C THR A 104 -7.97 19.86 -7.45
N TRP A 105 -7.25 19.97 -6.33
CA TRP A 105 -6.80 21.25 -5.80
C TRP A 105 -5.91 22.01 -6.80
N SER A 106 -4.97 21.33 -7.45
CA SER A 106 -4.03 21.97 -8.38
C SER A 106 -4.71 22.54 -9.63
N VAL A 107 -5.78 21.90 -10.10
CA VAL A 107 -6.50 22.30 -11.32
C VAL A 107 -7.60 23.31 -11.03
N SER A 108 -8.31 23.16 -9.91
CA SER A 108 -9.53 23.93 -9.63
C SER A 108 -9.43 24.87 -8.42
N GLY A 109 -8.40 24.74 -7.60
CA GLY A 109 -8.31 25.38 -6.28
C GLY A 109 -9.26 24.80 -5.24
N ALA A 110 -10.11 23.82 -5.59
CA ALA A 110 -11.09 23.26 -4.68
C ALA A 110 -10.43 22.33 -3.65
N VAL A 111 -10.81 22.50 -2.39
CA VAL A 111 -10.40 21.62 -1.29
C VAL A 111 -11.47 20.55 -1.12
N VAL A 112 -11.14 19.30 -1.48
CA VAL A 112 -12.13 18.21 -1.50
C VAL A 112 -12.75 17.93 -0.13
N THR A 113 -12.08 18.25 0.99
CA THR A 113 -12.62 18.03 2.33
C THR A 113 -13.77 18.96 2.70
N ASP A 114 -14.00 20.01 1.93
CA ASP A 114 -15.14 20.91 2.13
C ASP A 114 -16.44 20.34 1.54
N TRP A 115 -16.34 19.24 0.79
CA TRP A 115 -17.48 18.57 0.19
C TRP A 115 -18.20 17.66 1.19
N PRO A 116 -19.47 17.30 0.93
CA PRO A 116 -20.16 16.28 1.71
C PRO A 116 -19.36 14.98 1.74
N ALA A 117 -19.31 14.30 2.90
CA ALA A 117 -18.47 13.11 3.09
C ALA A 117 -18.65 12.02 2.02
N GLY A 118 -19.89 11.80 1.55
CA GLY A 118 -20.17 10.85 0.47
C GLY A 118 -19.51 11.23 -0.86
N ALA A 119 -19.40 12.53 -1.17
CA ALA A 119 -18.70 13.02 -2.35
C ALA A 119 -17.18 12.85 -2.22
N VAL A 120 -16.62 13.06 -1.03
CA VAL A 120 -15.20 12.80 -0.74
C VAL A 120 -14.86 11.32 -0.95
N ALA A 121 -15.70 10.43 -0.43
CA ALA A 121 -15.54 8.99 -0.61
C ALA A 121 -15.64 8.58 -2.09
N ALA A 122 -16.66 9.06 -2.79
CA ALA A 122 -16.84 8.78 -4.22
C ALA A 122 -15.66 9.31 -5.05
N HIS A 123 -15.17 10.50 -4.75
CA HIS A 123 -13.99 11.09 -5.39
C HIS A 123 -12.73 10.24 -5.15
N THR A 124 -12.52 9.80 -3.91
CA THR A 124 -11.39 8.92 -3.55
C THR A 124 -11.42 7.62 -4.34
N VAL A 125 -12.60 6.99 -4.43
CA VAL A 125 -12.81 5.76 -5.23
C VAL A 125 -12.59 6.02 -6.73
N ALA A 126 -13.05 7.15 -7.25
CA ALA A 126 -12.86 7.51 -8.65
C ALA A 126 -11.38 7.76 -8.98
N ALA A 127 -10.66 8.49 -8.11
CA ALA A 127 -9.23 8.72 -8.25
C ALA A 127 -8.44 7.41 -8.25
N TYR A 128 -8.81 6.47 -7.37
CA TYR A 128 -8.28 5.12 -7.37
C TYR A 128 -8.58 4.36 -8.66
N ALA A 129 -9.83 4.32 -9.12
CA ALA A 129 -10.20 3.60 -10.34
C ALA A 129 -9.47 4.14 -11.58
N LEU A 130 -9.31 5.47 -11.67
CA LEU A 130 -8.57 6.12 -12.76
C LEU A 130 -7.06 5.84 -12.67
N GLY A 131 -6.46 6.01 -11.49
CA GLY A 131 -5.03 5.77 -11.28
C GLY A 131 -4.65 4.31 -11.49
N PHE A 132 -5.46 3.39 -10.96
CA PHE A 132 -5.28 1.96 -11.17
C PHE A 132 -5.48 1.61 -12.64
N GLY A 133 -6.58 2.06 -13.28
CA GLY A 133 -6.83 1.80 -14.69
C GLY A 133 -5.73 2.30 -15.62
N ALA A 134 -5.17 3.48 -15.36
CA ALA A 134 -4.06 4.04 -16.14
C ALA A 134 -2.75 3.25 -16.02
N ALA A 135 -2.55 2.49 -14.93
CA ALA A 135 -1.35 1.68 -14.74
C ALA A 135 -1.36 0.37 -15.56
N PHE A 136 -2.50 -0.02 -16.14
CA PHE A 136 -2.67 -1.25 -16.91
C PHE A 136 -3.07 -1.01 -18.39
N LEU A 137 -2.93 0.24 -18.87
CA LEU A 137 -3.04 0.62 -20.28
C LEU A 137 -1.64 0.77 -20.90
#